data_AF-A0AAW0CQS7-F1
#
_entry.id   AF-A0AAW0CQS7-F1
#
_cell.length_a   1.000
_cell.length_b   1.000
_cell.length_c   1.000
_cell.angle_alpha   90.00
_cell.angle_beta   90.00
_cell.angle_gamma   90.00
#
_symmetry.space_group_name_H-M   'P 1'
#
loop_
_entity.id
_entity.type
_entity.pdbx_description
1 polymer ?
#
loop_
_entity_poly.entity_id
_entity_poly.type
_entity_poly.pdbx_seq_one_letter_code
_entity_poly.pdbx_strand_id
1 'polypeptide(L)'
;MAITFHPLKLPDSADRSMLADFGREVRGVHPARATKEEFLLIQEALYKYSALLFRNIDLSPEEQYAVVKAFDPEAKGVYAHGTTKMQDLKKSVLTSYLNTIPRVPQVQLIGHGTIYNHEGIPEVTLRHGHHASTHKTRVSQEDEDRGITRFFRWHMDAALYEYNPPKVTALYGIKVPQGPKQVVRYDDGSGDELPVPLGTTAFESGKNMFDILPPELKSVAVRAKAKYAPRPFEWFRDAKLTSDGFGLETEGLEKKLDDLSEWKEEDVKTYSFVSAPAHCSRDLNDANEL
;
A
#
# COMPACT_ATOMS: atom_id res chain seq x y z
N MET A 1 -23.02 14.54 16.10
CA MET A 1 -23.15 15.24 14.79
C MET A 1 -23.37 14.16 13.75
N ALA A 2 -24.10 14.44 12.66
CA ALA A 2 -24.24 13.45 11.59
C ALA A 2 -22.89 13.25 10.87
N ILE A 3 -22.59 12.00 10.49
CA ILE A 3 -21.43 11.67 9.66
C ILE A 3 -21.54 12.36 8.30
N THR A 4 -20.42 12.93 7.82
CA THR A 4 -20.36 13.58 6.50
C THR A 4 -19.07 13.22 5.77
N PHE A 5 -19.12 13.19 4.44
CA PHE A 5 -18.03 12.81 3.55
C PHE A 5 -17.73 13.96 2.59
N HIS A 6 -16.52 14.51 2.66
CA HIS A 6 -16.10 15.66 1.85
C HIS A 6 -14.97 15.25 0.90
N PRO A 7 -14.96 15.67 -0.38
CA PRO A 7 -13.85 15.39 -1.27
C PRO A 7 -12.50 15.80 -0.67
N LEU A 8 -11.46 14.98 -0.85
CA LEU A 8 -10.11 15.37 -0.46
C LEU A 8 -9.64 16.56 -1.28
N LYS A 9 -8.82 17.42 -0.68
CA LYS A 9 -8.11 18.45 -1.42
C LYS A 9 -7.09 17.78 -2.33
N LEU A 10 -7.30 17.90 -3.64
CA LEU A 10 -6.39 17.38 -4.64
C LEU A 10 -5.21 18.36 -4.87
N PRO A 11 -4.04 17.87 -5.29
CA PRO A 11 -2.96 18.70 -5.82
C PRO A 11 -3.45 19.54 -7.02
N ASP A 12 -2.83 20.70 -7.24
CA ASP A 12 -3.20 21.58 -8.36
C ASP A 12 -2.95 20.95 -9.74
N SER A 13 -2.01 20.01 -9.82
CA SER A 13 -1.71 19.23 -11.03
C SER A 13 -2.70 18.11 -11.33
N ALA A 14 -3.60 17.78 -10.40
CA ALA A 14 -4.47 16.63 -10.54
C ALA A 14 -5.72 16.93 -11.38
N ASP A 15 -6.07 16.01 -12.29
CA ASP A 15 -7.34 16.07 -13.00
C ASP A 15 -8.50 15.73 -12.05
N ARG A 16 -9.28 16.75 -11.71
CA ARG A 16 -10.41 16.65 -10.79
C ARG A 16 -11.54 15.78 -11.33
N SER A 17 -11.70 15.71 -12.66
CA SER A 17 -12.73 14.89 -13.28
C SER A 17 -12.45 13.41 -13.10
N MET A 18 -11.18 13.02 -13.21
CA MET A 18 -10.72 11.65 -13.00
C MET A 18 -10.76 11.24 -11.52
N LEU A 19 -10.60 12.19 -10.59
CA LEU A 19 -10.53 11.92 -9.16
C LEU A 19 -11.80 12.33 -8.38
N ALA A 20 -12.91 12.61 -9.08
CA ALA A 20 -14.15 13.07 -8.45
C ALA A 20 -14.64 12.09 -7.36
N ASP A 21 -14.54 10.79 -7.63
CA ASP A 21 -14.92 9.71 -6.71
C ASP A 21 -13.72 9.10 -5.97
N PHE A 22 -12.58 9.79 -5.91
CA PHE A 22 -11.42 9.31 -5.17
C PHE A 22 -11.22 10.09 -3.88
N GLY A 23 -11.17 9.40 -2.75
CA GLY A 23 -10.84 9.94 -1.45
C GLY A 23 -11.96 10.77 -0.80
N ARG A 24 -12.23 10.55 0.49
CA ARG A 24 -13.07 11.44 1.29
C ARG A 24 -12.46 11.77 2.65
N GLU A 25 -12.56 13.02 3.07
CA GLU A 25 -12.44 13.40 4.48
C GLU A 25 -13.75 13.07 5.19
N VAL A 26 -13.65 12.30 6.27
CA VAL A 26 -14.79 11.89 7.08
C VAL A 26 -14.84 12.78 8.32
N ARG A 27 -16.02 13.36 8.59
CA ARG A 27 -16.27 14.22 9.75
C ARG A 27 -17.50 13.77 10.53
N GLY A 28 -17.52 14.08 11.82
CA GLY A 28 -18.66 13.81 12.70
C GLY A 28 -18.65 12.43 13.37
N VAL A 29 -17.65 11.60 13.10
CA VAL A 29 -17.49 10.25 13.68
C VAL A 29 -16.03 9.98 14.03
N HIS A 30 -15.79 9.22 15.10
CA HIS A 30 -14.48 8.69 15.45
C HIS A 30 -14.41 7.22 15.00
N PRO A 31 -13.44 6.80 14.16
CA PRO A 31 -13.50 5.50 13.49
C PRO A 31 -13.48 4.33 14.48
N ALA A 32 -12.74 4.43 15.58
CA ALA A 32 -12.67 3.39 16.62
C ALA A 32 -13.89 3.34 17.56
N ARG A 33 -14.80 4.30 17.47
CA ARG A 33 -15.96 4.46 18.38
C ARG A 33 -17.27 4.62 17.60
N ALA A 34 -17.25 4.30 16.30
CA ALA A 34 -18.42 4.34 15.44
C ALA A 34 -19.45 3.30 15.91
N THR A 35 -20.73 3.65 15.86
CA THR A 35 -21.79 2.64 16.01
C THR A 35 -21.75 1.68 14.82
N LYS A 36 -22.52 0.58 14.90
CA LYS A 36 -22.61 -0.37 13.80
C LYS A 36 -23.11 0.30 12.51
N GLU A 37 -24.08 1.19 12.62
CA GLU A 37 -24.67 1.92 11.51
C GLU A 37 -23.67 2.91 10.91
N GLU A 38 -22.93 3.63 11.75
CA GLU A 38 -21.87 4.54 11.30
C GLU A 38 -20.73 3.78 10.63
N PHE A 39 -20.35 2.62 11.16
CA PHE A 39 -19.33 1.77 10.56
C PHE A 39 -19.74 1.28 9.16
N LEU A 40 -21.01 0.89 8.97
CA LEU A 40 -21.50 0.50 7.64
C LEU A 40 -21.37 1.65 6.63
N LEU A 41 -21.67 2.89 7.04
CA LEU A 41 -21.48 4.07 6.20
C LEU A 41 -20.00 4.32 5.89
N ILE A 42 -19.11 4.14 6.86
CA ILE A 42 -17.65 4.22 6.66
C ILE A 42 -17.19 3.14 5.68
N GLN A 43 -17.69 1.91 5.82
CA GLN A 43 -17.32 0.79 4.97
C GLN A 43 -17.76 1.01 3.52
N GLU A 44 -19.03 1.36 3.29
CA GLU A 44 -19.55 1.69 1.97
C GLU A 44 -18.78 2.85 1.34
N ALA A 45 -18.49 3.90 2.12
CA ALA A 45 -17.72 5.03 1.64
C ALA A 45 -16.29 4.64 1.27
N LEU A 46 -15.61 3.77 2.03
CA LEU A 46 -14.27 3.33 1.70
C LEU A 46 -14.26 2.52 0.40
N TYR A 47 -15.20 1.60 0.22
CA TYR A 47 -15.28 0.80 -1.01
C TYR A 47 -15.68 1.64 -2.23
N LYS A 48 -16.48 2.69 -2.03
CA LYS A 48 -16.84 3.62 -3.10
C LYS A 48 -15.70 4.57 -3.45
N TYR A 49 -15.03 5.14 -2.46
CA TYR A 49 -14.08 6.24 -2.65
C TYR A 49 -12.60 5.83 -2.50
N SER A 50 -12.31 4.55 -2.28
CA SER A 50 -10.99 3.93 -2.15
C SER A 50 -10.12 4.37 -0.96
N ALA A 51 -10.25 5.62 -0.48
CA ALA A 51 -9.47 6.17 0.63
C ALA A 51 -10.33 7.07 1.52
N LEU A 52 -10.16 6.95 2.83
CA LEU A 52 -10.82 7.80 3.82
C LEU A 52 -9.79 8.46 4.74
N LEU A 53 -9.96 9.76 4.98
CA LEU A 53 -9.13 10.55 5.88
C LEU A 53 -9.93 11.00 7.09
N PHE A 54 -9.47 10.61 8.27
CA PHE A 54 -9.99 11.08 9.55
C PHE A 54 -8.96 12.04 10.14
N ARG A 55 -9.33 13.30 10.36
CA ARG A 55 -8.43 14.32 10.91
C ARG A 55 -8.65 14.50 12.40
N ASN A 56 -7.57 14.86 13.10
CA ASN A 56 -7.60 15.25 14.52
C ASN A 56 -8.25 14.17 15.39
N ILE A 57 -7.87 12.92 15.15
CA ILE A 57 -8.26 11.78 15.98
C ILE A 57 -7.02 11.26 16.69
N ASP A 58 -7.23 10.75 17.90
CA ASP A 58 -6.23 10.00 18.63
C ASP A 58 -6.61 8.52 18.59
N LEU A 59 -5.68 7.68 18.16
CA LEU A 59 -5.86 6.23 18.15
C LEU A 59 -4.78 5.56 18.98
N SER A 60 -5.18 4.65 19.87
CA SER A 60 -4.25 3.64 20.35
C SER A 60 -3.97 2.60 19.25
N PRO A 61 -2.83 1.89 19.28
CA PRO A 61 -2.59 0.69 18.49
C PRO A 61 -3.73 -0.34 18.54
N GLU A 62 -4.37 -0.57 19.69
CA GLU A 62 -5.55 -1.46 19.76
C GLU A 62 -6.73 -0.89 19.00
N GLU A 63 -7.01 0.41 19.15
CA GLU A 63 -8.09 1.08 18.43
C GLU A 63 -7.84 1.03 16.91
N GLN A 64 -6.61 1.28 16.45
CA GLN A 64 -6.24 1.17 15.04
C GLN A 64 -6.44 -0.26 14.51
N TYR A 65 -5.98 -1.27 15.25
CA TYR A 65 -6.18 -2.67 14.87
C TYR A 65 -7.67 -3.05 14.87
N ALA A 66 -8.44 -2.62 15.87
CA ALA A 66 -9.87 -2.89 15.97
C ALA A 66 -10.65 -2.32 14.77
N VAL A 67 -10.31 -1.10 14.33
CA VAL A 67 -10.90 -0.49 13.12
C VAL A 67 -10.65 -1.37 11.90
N VAL A 68 -9.40 -1.78 11.64
CA VAL A 68 -9.06 -2.64 10.49
C VAL A 68 -9.77 -3.99 10.61
N LYS A 69 -9.78 -4.58 11.80
CA LYS A 69 -10.38 -5.88 12.09
C LYS A 69 -11.89 -5.88 11.86
N ALA A 70 -12.57 -4.75 12.06
CA ALA A 70 -14.00 -4.62 11.80
C ALA A 70 -14.37 -4.78 10.30
N PHE A 71 -13.45 -4.48 9.38
CA PHE A 71 -13.65 -4.73 7.94
C PHE A 71 -13.52 -6.21 7.56
N ASP A 72 -12.82 -7.00 8.37
CA ASP A 72 -12.68 -8.43 8.18
C ASP A 72 -12.69 -9.23 9.50
N PRO A 73 -13.89 -9.46 10.07
CA PRO A 73 -14.04 -10.20 11.33
C PRO A 73 -13.47 -11.62 11.31
N GLU A 74 -13.29 -12.20 10.12
CA GLU A 74 -12.71 -13.54 9.93
C GLU A 74 -11.18 -13.55 9.78
N ALA A 75 -10.54 -12.39 9.63
CA ALA A 75 -9.09 -12.31 9.50
C ALA A 75 -8.36 -12.92 10.71
N LYS A 76 -7.37 -13.79 10.51
CA LYS A 76 -6.70 -14.51 11.62
C LYS A 76 -5.82 -13.63 12.52
N GLY A 77 -5.78 -12.31 12.30
CA GLY A 77 -4.94 -11.39 13.07
C GLY A 77 -3.45 -11.59 12.82
N VAL A 78 -3.10 -12.14 11.66
CA VAL A 78 -1.73 -12.36 11.23
C VAL A 78 -1.27 -11.19 10.37
N TYR A 79 -0.18 -10.53 10.76
CA TYR A 79 0.45 -9.51 9.94
C TYR A 79 1.38 -10.14 8.89
N ALA A 80 1.31 -9.63 7.65
CA ALA A 80 2.12 -10.06 6.52
C ALA A 80 2.21 -11.59 6.34
N HIS A 81 3.35 -12.19 6.69
CA HIS A 81 3.68 -13.60 6.41
C HIS A 81 3.59 -14.54 7.63
N GLY A 82 2.93 -14.14 8.72
CA GLY A 82 2.94 -14.94 9.95
C GLY A 82 3.98 -14.48 10.97
N THR A 83 3.56 -14.31 12.22
CA THR A 83 4.45 -13.95 13.35
C THR A 83 5.43 -15.06 13.71
N THR A 84 5.10 -16.32 13.44
CA THR A 84 5.97 -17.48 13.74
C THR A 84 7.16 -17.64 12.77
N LYS A 85 7.20 -16.86 11.67
CA LYS A 85 8.29 -16.85 10.68
C LYS A 85 9.02 -15.50 10.59
N MET A 86 9.02 -14.70 11.66
CA MET A 86 9.83 -13.47 11.70
C MET A 86 11.36 -13.72 11.64
N GLN A 87 11.81 -14.96 11.78
CA GLN A 87 13.22 -15.32 11.53
C GLN A 87 13.53 -15.42 10.02
N ASP A 88 12.57 -15.85 9.19
CA ASP A 88 12.69 -15.90 7.71
C ASP A 88 12.64 -14.51 7.07
N LEU A 89 12.01 -13.55 7.77
CA LEU A 89 11.97 -12.14 7.40
C LEU A 89 13.37 -11.52 7.28
N LYS A 90 14.42 -12.03 7.93
CA LYS A 90 15.80 -11.53 7.71
C LYS A 90 16.25 -11.60 6.23
N LYS A 91 15.62 -12.45 5.42
CA LYS A 91 15.86 -12.53 3.98
C LYS A 91 14.96 -11.62 3.14
N SER A 92 13.95 -10.99 3.73
CA SER A 92 12.95 -10.15 3.07
C SER A 92 13.37 -8.68 3.02
N VAL A 93 12.97 -7.99 1.94
CA VAL A 93 13.14 -6.54 1.78
C VAL A 93 12.33 -5.71 2.79
N LEU A 94 11.31 -6.28 3.44
CA LEU A 94 10.40 -5.54 4.32
C LEU A 94 10.96 -5.32 5.73
N THR A 95 11.88 -6.17 6.18
CA THR A 95 12.27 -6.26 7.59
C THR A 95 13.12 -5.10 8.07
N SER A 96 13.75 -4.37 7.15
CA SER A 96 14.48 -3.15 7.47
C SER A 96 13.59 -1.95 7.80
N TYR A 97 12.30 -2.01 7.47
CA TYR A 97 11.39 -0.86 7.52
C TYR A 97 10.29 -0.98 8.59
N LEU A 98 9.93 -2.21 8.96
CA LEU A 98 8.81 -2.49 9.85
C LEU A 98 9.30 -2.79 11.27
N ASN A 99 8.69 -2.12 12.26
CA ASN A 99 9.00 -2.32 13.68
C ASN A 99 7.72 -2.66 14.44
N THR A 100 7.58 -3.91 14.86
CA THR A 100 6.36 -4.43 15.49
C THR A 100 6.12 -3.78 16.86
N ILE A 101 4.90 -3.30 17.11
CA ILE A 101 4.46 -2.86 18.44
C ILE A 101 4.22 -4.10 19.34
N PRO A 102 4.94 -4.28 20.47
CA PRO A 102 4.88 -5.52 21.24
C PRO A 102 3.48 -5.90 21.75
N ARG A 103 2.70 -4.91 22.21
CA ARG A 103 1.35 -5.13 22.77
C ARG A 103 0.27 -5.42 21.72
N VAL A 104 0.48 -4.99 20.47
CA VAL A 104 -0.43 -5.23 19.35
C VAL A 104 0.41 -5.55 18.10
N PRO A 105 0.88 -6.82 17.94
CA PRO A 105 1.82 -7.19 16.88
C PRO A 105 1.32 -6.99 15.44
N GLN A 106 0.02 -6.75 15.27
CA GLN A 106 -0.61 -6.41 14.00
C GLN A 106 -0.32 -4.97 13.56
N VAL A 107 0.15 -4.12 14.47
CA VAL A 107 0.51 -2.73 14.19
C VAL A 107 2.02 -2.60 14.06
N GLN A 108 2.44 -1.97 12.98
CA GLN A 108 3.84 -1.73 12.65
C GLN A 108 4.14 -0.24 12.74
N LEU A 109 5.30 0.05 13.32
CA LEU A 109 5.85 1.38 13.39
C LEU A 109 6.84 1.60 12.24
N ILE A 110 6.52 2.60 11.42
CA ILE A 110 7.30 3.02 10.25
C ILE A 110 7.65 4.50 10.38
N GLY A 111 8.79 4.91 9.82
CA GLY A 111 9.21 6.31 9.86
C GLY A 111 10.68 6.49 9.51
N HIS A 112 11.25 7.60 9.97
CA HIS A 112 12.66 7.93 9.77
C HIS A 112 13.28 8.47 11.05
N GLY A 113 14.52 8.08 11.32
CA GLY A 113 15.31 8.56 12.45
C GLY A 113 15.11 7.75 13.73
N THR A 114 15.81 8.14 14.79
CA THR A 114 15.79 7.44 16.07
C THR A 114 14.67 7.95 16.96
N ILE A 115 13.93 7.02 17.55
CA ILE A 115 12.90 7.29 18.55
C ILE A 115 13.20 6.52 19.83
N TYR A 116 12.65 7.03 20.94
CA TYR A 116 12.86 6.48 22.27
C TYR A 116 11.52 6.35 22.99
N ASN A 117 11.39 5.30 23.80
CA ASN A 117 10.28 5.06 24.72
C ASN A 117 8.89 5.22 24.09
N HIS A 118 8.69 4.64 22.90
CA HIS A 118 7.44 4.73 22.17
C HIS A 118 6.77 3.37 22.09
N GLU A 119 5.53 3.26 22.59
CA GLU A 119 4.71 2.05 22.47
C GLU A 119 5.36 0.75 22.98
N GLY A 120 6.14 0.85 24.05
CA GLY A 120 6.87 -0.27 24.63
C GLY A 120 8.19 -0.60 23.92
N ILE A 121 8.63 0.24 22.99
CA ILE A 121 9.93 0.15 22.32
C ILE A 121 10.88 1.16 22.99
N PRO A 122 11.93 0.71 23.72
CA PRO A 122 12.85 1.61 24.43
C PRO A 122 13.64 2.51 23.50
N GLU A 123 14.17 1.95 22.40
CA GLU A 123 14.91 2.67 21.37
C GLU A 123 14.79 1.91 20.05
N VAL A 124 14.54 2.64 18.96
CA VAL A 124 14.63 2.08 17.61
C VAL A 124 15.00 3.17 16.59
N THR A 125 15.85 2.82 15.62
CA THR A 125 16.15 3.69 14.48
C THR A 125 15.30 3.28 13.30
N LEU A 126 14.27 4.07 13.02
CA LEU A 126 13.38 3.89 11.90
C LEU A 126 14.09 4.26 10.59
N ARG A 127 13.86 3.47 9.54
CA ARG A 127 14.36 3.74 8.19
C ARG A 127 13.18 3.99 7.28
N HIS A 128 13.27 5.06 6.50
CA HIS A 128 12.31 5.35 5.45
C HIS A 128 12.82 4.79 4.13
N GLY A 129 11.91 4.27 3.31
CA GLY A 129 12.25 3.82 1.96
C GLY A 129 12.79 4.97 1.13
N HIS A 130 13.80 4.69 0.31
CA HIS A 130 14.43 5.68 -0.57
C HIS A 130 14.70 5.05 -1.93
N HIS A 131 14.36 5.75 -3.03
CA HIS A 131 14.47 5.21 -4.39
C HIS A 131 15.86 4.66 -4.68
N ALA A 132 16.91 5.36 -4.24
CA ALA A 132 18.30 4.97 -4.50
C ALA A 132 18.68 3.57 -3.95
N SER A 133 17.90 3.03 -3.01
CA SER A 133 18.14 1.71 -2.43
C SER A 133 17.62 0.55 -3.29
N THR A 134 16.62 0.80 -4.15
CA THR A 134 15.89 -0.24 -4.89
C THR A 134 15.87 -0.01 -6.40
N HIS A 135 15.94 1.24 -6.85
CA HIS A 135 15.92 1.59 -8.27
C HIS A 135 17.25 1.25 -8.94
N LYS A 136 17.19 0.88 -10.22
CA LYS A 136 18.38 0.64 -11.05
C LYS A 136 19.17 1.91 -11.26
N THR A 137 18.47 2.99 -11.61
CA THR A 137 19.05 4.32 -11.76
C THR A 137 18.75 5.16 -10.51
N ARG A 138 19.56 6.20 -10.30
CA ARG A 138 19.45 7.06 -9.12
C ARG A 138 19.42 8.51 -9.56
N VAL A 139 18.71 9.34 -8.80
CA VAL A 139 18.87 10.79 -8.87
C VAL A 139 20.30 11.14 -8.44
N SER A 140 20.92 12.13 -9.10
CA SER A 140 22.26 12.58 -8.74
C SER A 140 22.23 13.30 -7.38
N GLN A 141 23.35 13.29 -6.66
CA GLN A 141 23.44 14.00 -5.38
C GLN A 141 23.12 15.50 -5.54
N GLU A 142 23.60 16.12 -6.62
CA GLU A 142 23.32 17.54 -6.93
C GLU A 142 21.81 17.82 -7.04
N ASP A 143 21.05 16.93 -7.70
CA ASP A 143 19.61 17.10 -7.82
C ASP A 143 18.88 16.76 -6.52
N GLU A 144 19.34 15.76 -5.75
CA GLU A 144 18.79 15.48 -4.42
C GLU A 144 18.99 16.66 -3.46
N ASP A 145 20.16 17.31 -3.49
CA ASP A 145 20.47 18.51 -2.71
C ASP A 145 19.58 19.70 -3.12
N ARG A 146 19.09 19.72 -4.37
CA ARG A 146 18.11 20.68 -4.89
C ARG A 146 16.66 20.31 -4.56
N GLY A 147 16.43 19.21 -3.83
CA GLY A 147 15.11 18.76 -3.41
C GLY A 147 14.40 17.84 -4.40
N ILE A 148 15.11 17.27 -5.37
CA ILE A 148 14.55 16.28 -6.28
C ILE A 148 14.56 14.88 -5.64
N THR A 149 13.51 14.10 -5.88
CA THR A 149 13.41 12.71 -5.43
C THR A 149 12.64 11.87 -6.47
N ARG A 150 12.48 10.57 -6.20
CA ARG A 150 11.55 9.68 -6.90
C ARG A 150 10.62 8.98 -5.91
N PHE A 151 9.54 8.38 -6.40
CA PHE A 151 8.76 7.46 -5.57
C PHE A 151 9.62 6.25 -5.20
N PHE A 152 9.55 5.81 -3.94
CA PHE A 152 10.31 4.65 -3.48
C PHE A 152 9.90 3.37 -4.22
N ARG A 153 8.60 3.05 -4.21
CA ARG A 153 7.98 1.92 -4.94
C ARG A 153 6.46 2.02 -4.91
N TRP A 154 5.80 1.72 -6.02
CA TRP A 154 4.36 1.48 -6.08
C TRP A 154 4.01 0.04 -5.71
N HIS A 155 3.04 -0.14 -4.83
CA HIS A 155 2.60 -1.46 -4.40
C HIS A 155 1.22 -1.41 -3.75
N MET A 156 0.58 -2.58 -3.67
CA MET A 156 -0.47 -2.86 -2.69
C MET A 156 0.12 -3.69 -1.55
N ASP A 157 -0.38 -3.51 -0.34
CA ASP A 157 -0.03 -4.37 0.78
C ASP A 157 -0.54 -5.79 0.50
N ALA A 158 0.37 -6.76 0.36
CA ALA A 158 -0.01 -8.16 0.19
C ALA A 158 1.17 -9.10 0.46
N ALA A 159 0.87 -10.26 1.05
CA ALA A 159 1.86 -11.33 1.20
C ALA A 159 2.15 -12.03 -0.13
N LEU A 160 1.14 -12.16 -1.00
CA LEU A 160 1.22 -12.76 -2.34
C LEU A 160 1.69 -14.23 -2.36
N TYR A 161 1.74 -14.86 -1.18
CA TYR A 161 2.04 -16.27 -0.94
C TYR A 161 1.39 -16.66 0.38
N GLU A 162 0.75 -17.83 0.45
CA GLU A 162 0.04 -18.41 1.62
C GLU A 162 -1.22 -17.61 2.01
N TYR A 163 -1.10 -16.29 2.21
CA TYR A 163 -2.16 -15.38 2.60
C TYR A 163 -2.70 -14.57 1.43
N ASN A 164 -4.01 -14.28 1.48
CA ASN A 164 -4.64 -13.35 0.54
C ASN A 164 -4.32 -11.89 0.93
N PRO A 165 -4.36 -10.94 -0.02
CA PRO A 165 -4.28 -9.52 0.30
C PRO A 165 -5.31 -9.10 1.35
N PRO A 166 -4.97 -8.15 2.23
CA PRO A 166 -5.92 -7.55 3.17
C PRO A 166 -7.01 -6.80 2.40
N LYS A 167 -8.21 -6.74 2.99
CA LYS A 167 -9.31 -5.93 2.43
C LYS A 167 -9.05 -4.43 2.57
N VAL A 168 -8.41 -4.02 3.66
CA VAL A 168 -8.12 -2.63 3.99
C VAL A 168 -6.80 -2.52 4.76
N THR A 169 -6.13 -1.37 4.62
CA THR A 169 -4.98 -0.95 5.44
C THR A 169 -5.32 0.37 6.12
N ALA A 170 -4.89 0.56 7.37
CA ALA A 170 -4.97 1.84 8.06
C ALA A 170 -3.56 2.38 8.37
N LEU A 171 -3.31 3.63 7.98
CA LEU A 171 -2.12 4.40 8.34
C LEU A 171 -2.50 5.48 9.36
N TYR A 172 -1.72 5.59 10.44
CA TYR A 172 -1.95 6.58 11.50
C TYR A 172 -0.73 7.50 11.63
N GLY A 173 -0.93 8.80 11.41
CA GLY A 173 0.13 9.81 11.42
C GLY A 173 0.45 10.29 12.82
N ILE A 174 1.58 9.87 13.38
CA ILE A 174 2.04 10.29 14.72
C ILE A 174 2.81 11.61 14.66
N LYS A 175 3.81 11.70 13.77
CA LYS A 175 4.62 12.89 13.55
C LYS A 175 4.88 13.04 12.05
N VAL A 176 4.33 14.09 11.46
CA VAL A 176 4.49 14.40 10.04
C VAL A 176 5.65 15.38 9.86
N PRO A 177 6.69 15.06 9.06
CA PRO A 177 7.83 15.94 8.86
C PRO A 177 7.40 17.27 8.24
N GLN A 178 8.11 18.33 8.61
CA GLN A 178 7.90 19.69 8.08
C GLN A 178 9.18 20.15 7.38
N GLY A 179 9.03 20.90 6.30
CA GLY A 179 10.16 21.40 5.52
C GLY A 179 9.74 21.89 4.13
N PRO A 180 10.71 22.30 3.29
CA PRO A 180 10.43 22.65 1.91
C PRO A 180 9.85 21.44 1.17
N LYS A 181 9.02 21.72 0.16
CA LYS A 181 8.53 20.68 -0.75
C LYS A 181 9.69 20.07 -1.52
N GLN A 182 9.56 18.79 -1.84
CA GLN A 182 10.38 18.10 -2.81
C GLN A 182 9.67 18.06 -4.16
N VAL A 183 10.41 17.75 -5.22
CA VAL A 183 9.84 17.47 -6.53
C VAL A 183 10.15 16.02 -6.89
N VAL A 184 9.10 15.23 -7.10
CA VAL A 184 9.22 13.87 -7.64
C VAL A 184 9.43 13.99 -9.14
N ARG A 185 10.49 13.40 -9.68
CA ARG A 185 10.62 13.13 -11.12
C ARG A 185 10.28 11.67 -11.40
N TYR A 186 9.57 11.41 -12.49
CA TYR A 186 9.29 10.03 -12.91
C TYR A 186 10.50 9.41 -13.61
N ASP A 187 11.26 10.21 -14.35
CA ASP A 187 12.49 9.80 -15.06
C ASP A 187 12.30 8.53 -15.93
N ASP A 188 11.12 8.34 -16.49
CA ASP A 188 10.72 7.26 -17.40
C ASP A 188 10.74 7.72 -18.89
N GLY A 189 11.18 8.96 -19.13
CA GLY A 189 11.20 9.60 -20.44
C GLY A 189 10.03 10.55 -20.72
N SER A 190 9.00 10.58 -19.86
CA SER A 190 7.88 11.54 -19.95
C SER A 190 8.31 12.99 -19.72
N GLY A 191 9.30 13.19 -18.84
CA GLY A 191 9.64 14.51 -18.30
C GLY A 191 8.68 14.98 -17.21
N ASP A 192 7.80 14.11 -16.71
CA ASP A 192 6.81 14.47 -15.70
C ASP A 192 7.45 14.73 -14.33
N GLU A 193 6.94 15.76 -13.66
CA GLU A 193 7.35 16.18 -12.33
C GLU A 193 6.15 16.47 -11.42
N LEU A 194 6.28 16.18 -10.13
CA LEU A 194 5.23 16.40 -9.15
C LEU A 194 5.77 17.02 -7.86
N PRO A 195 5.39 18.27 -7.52
CA PRO A 195 5.73 18.86 -6.23
C PRO A 195 4.98 18.19 -5.07
N VAL A 196 5.72 17.69 -4.07
CA VAL A 196 5.17 16.94 -2.92
C VAL A 196 5.71 17.47 -1.59
N PRO A 197 4.93 17.39 -0.49
CA PRO A 197 5.48 17.60 0.85
C PRO A 197 6.44 16.46 1.25
N LEU A 198 7.22 16.68 2.32
CA LEU A 198 8.09 15.64 2.88
C LEU A 198 7.28 14.45 3.41
N GLY A 199 7.81 13.24 3.23
CA GLY A 199 7.19 12.01 3.74
C GLY A 199 5.82 11.70 3.11
N THR A 200 5.60 12.13 1.86
CA THR A 200 4.33 11.92 1.16
C THR A 200 4.07 10.43 0.89
N THR A 201 2.85 9.99 1.20
CA THR A 201 2.28 8.77 0.64
C THR A 201 1.36 9.15 -0.51
N ALA A 202 1.69 8.70 -1.72
CA ALA A 202 0.82 8.82 -2.88
C ALA A 202 -0.10 7.60 -2.98
N PHE A 203 -1.30 7.80 -3.52
CA PHE A 203 -2.25 6.75 -3.82
C PHE A 203 -2.68 6.86 -5.27
N GLU A 204 -2.98 5.71 -5.88
CA GLU A 204 -3.53 5.62 -7.22
C GLU A 204 -4.86 4.85 -7.21
N SER A 205 -5.68 5.11 -8.24
CA SER A 205 -6.94 4.40 -8.45
C SER A 205 -6.76 3.33 -9.52
N GLY A 206 -6.72 2.06 -9.12
CA GLY A 206 -6.68 0.95 -10.08
C GLY A 206 -7.87 0.93 -11.04
N LYS A 207 -9.03 1.45 -10.60
CA LYS A 207 -10.19 1.69 -11.47
C LYS A 207 -9.87 2.70 -12.57
N ASN A 208 -9.30 3.86 -12.20
CA ASN A 208 -8.97 4.89 -13.19
C ASN A 208 -7.87 4.40 -14.13
N MET A 209 -6.86 3.70 -13.59
CA MET A 209 -5.81 3.07 -14.41
C MET A 209 -6.42 2.14 -15.46
N PHE A 210 -7.38 1.30 -15.07
CA PHE A 210 -8.10 0.46 -16.03
C PHE A 210 -8.92 1.29 -17.03
N ASP A 211 -9.63 2.32 -16.57
CA ASP A 211 -10.51 3.13 -17.41
C ASP A 211 -9.75 3.94 -18.48
N ILE A 212 -8.51 4.33 -18.23
CA ILE A 212 -7.68 5.05 -19.21
C ILE A 212 -6.96 4.11 -20.20
N LEU A 213 -6.97 2.79 -19.97
CA LEU A 213 -6.35 1.86 -20.91
C LEU A 213 -7.04 1.96 -22.30
N PRO A 214 -6.24 1.89 -23.39
CA PRO A 214 -6.76 1.64 -24.72
C PRO A 214 -7.63 0.36 -24.78
N PRO A 215 -8.64 0.29 -25.67
CA PRO A 215 -9.56 -0.85 -25.75
C PRO A 215 -8.89 -2.22 -25.84
N GLU A 216 -7.79 -2.32 -26.59
CA GLU A 216 -7.00 -3.54 -26.74
C GLU A 216 -6.33 -3.97 -25.43
N LEU A 217 -5.79 -3.03 -24.66
CA LEU A 217 -5.17 -3.31 -23.37
C LEU A 217 -6.21 -3.60 -22.28
N LYS A 218 -7.38 -2.96 -22.31
CA LYS A 218 -8.52 -3.36 -21.46
C LYS A 218 -8.90 -4.82 -21.71
N SER A 219 -8.97 -5.19 -22.99
CA SER A 219 -9.28 -6.56 -23.42
C SER A 219 -8.28 -7.56 -22.83
N VAL A 220 -6.98 -7.25 -22.88
CA VAL A 220 -5.93 -8.08 -22.23
C VAL A 220 -6.14 -8.12 -20.71
N ALA A 221 -6.28 -6.97 -20.06
CA ALA A 221 -6.38 -6.86 -18.62
C ALA A 221 -7.55 -7.68 -18.03
N VAL A 222 -8.73 -7.68 -18.66
CA VAL A 222 -9.87 -8.46 -18.15
C VAL A 222 -9.72 -9.98 -18.31
N ARG A 223 -8.79 -10.45 -19.14
CA ARG A 223 -8.52 -11.89 -19.35
C ARG A 223 -7.22 -12.37 -18.71
N ALA A 224 -6.36 -11.45 -18.28
CA ALA A 224 -5.05 -11.74 -17.74
C ALA A 224 -5.11 -12.15 -16.25
N LYS A 225 -4.15 -12.99 -15.87
CA LYS A 225 -3.89 -13.40 -14.48
C LYS A 225 -2.40 -13.25 -14.17
N ALA A 226 -2.10 -12.80 -12.96
CA ALA A 226 -0.75 -12.79 -12.39
C ALA A 226 -0.59 -14.02 -11.51
N LYS A 227 0.34 -14.91 -11.85
CA LYS A 227 0.86 -15.93 -10.94
C LYS A 227 2.11 -15.38 -10.26
N TYR A 228 2.09 -15.29 -8.93
CA TYR A 228 3.21 -14.76 -8.17
C TYR A 228 4.26 -15.85 -7.97
N ALA A 229 5.54 -15.45 -7.88
CA ALA A 229 6.58 -16.37 -7.44
C ALA A 229 6.32 -16.79 -5.98
N PRO A 230 6.66 -18.04 -5.60
CA PRO A 230 6.72 -18.39 -4.19
C PRO A 230 7.73 -17.49 -3.47
N ARG A 231 7.50 -17.22 -2.18
CA ARG A 231 8.35 -16.32 -1.37
C ARG A 231 8.72 -15.03 -2.14
N PRO A 232 7.74 -14.25 -2.64
CA PRO A 232 7.99 -13.22 -3.65
C PRO A 232 9.03 -12.19 -3.20
N PHE A 233 9.01 -11.77 -1.94
CA PHE A 233 9.98 -10.80 -1.38
C PHE A 233 11.41 -11.35 -1.20
N GLU A 234 11.59 -12.67 -1.24
CA GLU A 234 12.90 -13.30 -1.37
C GLU A 234 13.30 -13.44 -2.85
N TRP A 235 12.33 -13.79 -3.71
CA TRP A 235 12.53 -13.98 -5.14
C TRP A 235 13.07 -12.75 -5.86
N PHE A 236 12.45 -11.57 -5.68
CA PHE A 236 12.90 -10.34 -6.34
C PHE A 236 13.90 -9.51 -5.51
N ARG A 237 14.41 -10.03 -4.39
CA ARG A 237 15.20 -9.24 -3.41
C ARG A 237 16.33 -8.42 -4.05
N ASP A 238 17.03 -9.03 -5.00
CA ASP A 238 18.22 -8.43 -5.62
C ASP A 238 17.89 -7.68 -6.93
N ALA A 239 16.69 -7.89 -7.47
CA ALA A 239 16.19 -7.20 -8.65
C ALA A 239 15.97 -5.71 -8.38
N LYS A 240 16.07 -4.91 -9.45
CA LYS A 240 15.95 -3.46 -9.40
C LYS A 240 14.62 -3.00 -9.92
N LEU A 241 14.14 -1.89 -9.37
CA LEU A 241 12.94 -1.22 -9.86
C LEU A 241 13.30 -0.26 -11.00
N THR A 242 12.31 -0.03 -11.86
CA THR A 242 12.28 1.07 -12.83
C THR A 242 12.34 2.42 -12.11
N SER A 243 12.72 3.49 -12.81
CA SER A 243 12.86 4.85 -12.24
C SER A 243 11.58 5.41 -11.64
N ASP A 244 10.42 5.03 -12.17
CA ASP A 244 9.11 5.42 -11.65
C ASP A 244 8.66 4.56 -10.44
N GLY A 245 9.37 3.47 -10.15
CA GLY A 245 9.08 2.54 -9.06
C GLY A 245 7.88 1.62 -9.29
N PHE A 246 7.32 1.55 -10.51
CA PHE A 246 6.15 0.72 -10.83
C PHE A 246 6.51 -0.74 -11.14
N GLY A 247 7.63 -0.94 -11.84
CA GLY A 247 8.04 -2.24 -12.37
C GLY A 247 9.36 -2.72 -11.82
N LEU A 248 9.64 -4.01 -12.07
CA LEU A 248 10.98 -4.57 -11.96
C LEU A 248 11.67 -4.48 -13.33
N GLU A 249 12.98 -4.27 -13.29
CA GLU A 249 13.85 -4.33 -14.46
C GLU A 249 14.12 -5.79 -14.83
N THR A 250 14.08 -6.10 -16.13
CA THR A 250 14.39 -7.45 -16.64
C THR A 250 15.90 -7.65 -16.74
N GLU A 251 16.54 -7.99 -15.63
CA GLU A 251 18.01 -8.13 -15.53
C GLU A 251 18.47 -9.54 -15.16
N GLY A 252 17.53 -10.46 -14.91
CA GLY A 252 17.84 -11.83 -14.48
C GLY A 252 18.48 -11.87 -13.08
N LEU A 253 18.13 -10.90 -12.23
CA LEU A 253 18.61 -10.78 -10.85
C LEU A 253 17.66 -11.45 -9.84
N GLU A 254 16.50 -11.92 -10.30
CA GLU A 254 15.59 -12.72 -9.50
C GLU A 254 16.20 -14.08 -9.17
N LYS A 255 15.98 -14.56 -7.95
CA LYS A 255 16.47 -15.86 -7.53
C LYS A 255 15.78 -16.98 -8.29
N LYS A 256 16.51 -18.09 -8.51
CA LYS A 256 15.89 -19.34 -8.96
C LYS A 256 14.97 -19.89 -7.87
N LEU A 257 13.92 -20.61 -8.27
CA LEU A 257 12.94 -21.16 -7.33
C LEU A 257 13.56 -22.14 -6.33
N ASP A 258 14.60 -22.88 -6.75
CA ASP A 258 15.33 -23.84 -5.93
C ASP A 258 16.23 -23.16 -4.88
N ASP A 259 16.55 -21.88 -5.07
CA ASP A 259 17.38 -21.08 -4.14
C ASP A 259 16.53 -20.33 -3.10
N LEU A 260 15.21 -20.47 -3.15
CA LEU A 260 14.27 -19.87 -2.21
C LEU A 260 14.16 -20.70 -0.93
N SER A 261 13.75 -20.06 0.16
CA SER A 261 13.30 -20.79 1.35
C SER A 261 12.15 -21.75 1.02
N GLU A 262 12.07 -22.88 1.72
CA GLU A 262 11.07 -23.94 1.47
C GLU A 262 9.66 -23.38 1.26
N TRP A 263 8.99 -23.88 0.22
CA TRP A 263 7.68 -23.42 -0.21
C TRP A 263 6.86 -24.57 -0.81
N LYS A 264 5.55 -24.40 -0.84
CA LYS A 264 4.61 -25.36 -1.41
C LYS A 264 3.86 -24.74 -2.57
N GLU A 265 3.66 -25.51 -3.64
CA GLU A 265 2.92 -25.05 -4.82
C GLU A 265 1.47 -24.64 -4.48
N GLU A 266 0.83 -25.34 -3.53
CA GLU A 266 -0.55 -25.03 -3.08
C GLU A 266 -0.69 -23.65 -2.42
N ASP A 267 0.40 -23.07 -1.91
CA ASP A 267 0.40 -21.74 -1.30
C ASP A 267 0.63 -20.61 -2.32
N VAL A 268 1.03 -20.94 -3.55
CA VAL A 268 1.30 -19.98 -4.61
C VAL A 268 0.00 -19.31 -5.05
N LYS A 269 0.01 -17.98 -5.09
CA LYS A 269 -1.19 -17.21 -5.43
C LYS A 269 -1.23 -16.87 -6.91
N THR A 270 -2.42 -17.00 -7.48
CA THR A 270 -2.75 -16.49 -8.82
C THR A 270 -3.97 -15.58 -8.69
N TYR A 271 -3.86 -14.35 -9.16
CA TYR A 271 -4.95 -13.36 -9.11
C TYR A 271 -5.25 -12.83 -10.52
N SER A 272 -6.51 -12.55 -10.81
CA SER A 272 -6.88 -11.80 -12.01
C SER A 272 -6.35 -10.37 -11.93
N PHE A 273 -5.98 -9.79 -13.06
CA PHE A 273 -5.56 -8.38 -13.11
C PHE A 273 -6.71 -7.44 -12.74
N VAL A 274 -7.92 -7.80 -13.16
CA VAL A 274 -9.15 -7.07 -12.85
C VAL A 274 -10.06 -7.98 -12.03
N SER A 275 -10.60 -7.45 -10.94
CA SER A 275 -11.62 -8.13 -10.14
C SER A 275 -12.83 -7.22 -10.01
N ALA A 276 -14.03 -7.79 -10.07
CA ALA A 276 -15.24 -7.05 -9.80
C ALA A 276 -15.28 -6.66 -8.31
N PRO A 277 -15.80 -5.47 -7.95
CA PRO A 277 -16.00 -5.10 -6.56
C PRO A 277 -16.80 -6.19 -5.83
N ALA A 278 -16.48 -6.46 -4.57
CA ALA A 278 -17.14 -7.50 -3.77
C ALA A 278 -18.67 -7.33 -3.64
N HIS A 279 -19.22 -6.16 -3.96
CA HIS A 279 -20.67 -5.91 -4.01
C HIS A 279 -21.34 -6.35 -5.32
N CYS A 280 -20.58 -6.61 -6.39
CA CYS A 280 -21.08 -7.12 -7.66
C CYS A 280 -20.96 -8.65 -7.80
N SER A 281 -20.34 -9.34 -6.84
CA SER A 281 -20.08 -10.79 -6.95
C SER A 281 -21.33 -11.67 -6.75
N ARG A 282 -22.52 -11.09 -6.56
CA ARG A 282 -23.78 -11.85 -6.62
C ARG A 282 -24.24 -12.15 -8.04
N ASP A 283 -23.80 -11.38 -9.05
CA ASP A 283 -24.34 -11.50 -10.41
C ASP A 283 -23.37 -12.18 -11.42
N LEU A 284 -22.14 -12.47 -11.01
CA LEU A 284 -21.12 -13.05 -11.91
C LEU A 284 -21.11 -14.59 -11.94
N ASN A 285 -21.81 -15.27 -11.04
CA ASN A 285 -21.93 -16.73 -11.07
C ASN A 285 -22.97 -17.23 -12.08
N ASP A 286 -23.88 -16.36 -12.56
CA ASP A 286 -24.93 -16.74 -13.52
C ASP A 286 -24.50 -16.53 -14.99
N ALA A 287 -23.32 -15.98 -15.23
CA ALA A 287 -22.81 -15.71 -16.59
C ALA A 287 -21.87 -16.80 -17.14
N ASN A 288 -21.63 -17.89 -16.39
CA ASN A 288 -20.80 -19.03 -16.82
C ASN A 288 -21.61 -20.28 -17.21
N GLU A 289 -22.95 -20.16 -17.34
CA GLU A 289 -23.79 -21.18 -17.96
C GLU A 289 -24.41 -20.67 -19.28
N LEU A 290 -23.55 -20.40 -20.28
CA LEU A 290 -23.91 -20.44 -21.70
C LEU A 290 -22.70 -20.91 -22.53
#